data_AF-A0A2L2YUU7-F1
#
_entry.id   AF-A0A2L2YUU7-F1
#
_cell.length_a   1.000
_cell.length_b   1.000
_cell.length_c   1.000
_cell.angle_alpha   90.00
_cell.angle_beta   90.00
_cell.angle_gamma   90.00
#
_symmetry.space_group_name_H-M   'P 1'
#
loop_
_entity.id
_entity.type
_entity.pdbx_description
1 polymer ?
#
loop_
_entity_poly.entity_id
_entity_poly.type
_entity_poly.pdbx_seq_one_letter_code
_entity_poly.pdbx_strand_id
1 'polypeptide(L)'
;MITSKVFVKKTKRGSVVKGIREHYLRDDILCGSALCSECSQKNACLEAEPLSISDLCSDPHYIIPDTNVVMHQIDVLTETVFKNVIILQTVLEEIRHRHSPAYNRIREVISNADRHFYAFTNEHHRDTYTERKPGETPNDRNDRSIRLAAR
;
A
#
# COMPACT_ATOMS: atom_id res chain seq x y z
N MET A 1 8.71 -7.60 -16.00
CA MET A 1 10.13 -7.92 -15.68
C MET A 1 10.16 -8.96 -14.55
N ILE A 2 11.10 -9.91 -14.56
CA ILE A 2 11.22 -10.92 -13.49
C ILE A 2 12.38 -10.59 -12.55
N THR A 3 12.13 -10.64 -11.25
CA THR A 3 13.14 -10.48 -10.19
C THR A 3 13.07 -11.69 -9.26
N SER A 4 14.05 -11.85 -8.37
CA SER A 4 14.06 -12.98 -7.41
C SER A 4 14.16 -12.46 -5.98
N LYS A 5 13.19 -12.84 -5.14
CA LYS A 5 13.19 -12.52 -3.71
C LYS A 5 13.86 -13.65 -2.95
N VAL A 6 15.06 -13.38 -2.46
CA VAL A 6 15.83 -14.29 -1.63
C VAL A 6 15.58 -13.98 -0.15
N PHE A 7 15.24 -14.99 0.65
CA PHE A 7 15.05 -14.84 2.09
C PHE A 7 15.59 -16.05 2.85
N VAL A 8 15.91 -15.86 4.13
CA VAL A 8 16.33 -16.93 5.03
C VAL A 8 15.25 -17.14 6.07
N LYS A 9 14.84 -18.38 6.30
CA LYS A 9 13.85 -18.72 7.32
C LYS A 9 14.35 -19.85 8.22
N LYS A 10 13.92 -19.83 9.47
CA LYS A 10 14.09 -20.93 10.41
C LYS A 10 12.90 -21.89 10.28
N THR A 11 13.18 -23.18 10.16
CA THR A 11 12.13 -24.22 10.13
C THR A 11 11.60 -24.49 11.54
N LYS A 12 10.45 -25.16 11.64
CA LYS A 12 9.91 -25.62 12.94
C LYS A 12 10.89 -26.52 13.72
N ARG A 13 11.79 -27.22 13.02
CA ARG A 13 12.84 -28.09 13.61
C ARG A 13 14.14 -27.35 13.93
N GLY A 14 14.17 -26.02 13.75
CA GLY A 14 15.32 -25.19 14.10
C GLY A 14 16.37 -25.02 13.00
N SER A 15 16.34 -25.81 11.93
CA SER A 15 17.26 -25.67 10.80
C SER A 15 17.02 -24.36 10.04
N VAL A 16 18.10 -23.72 9.58
CA VAL A 16 18.06 -22.48 8.78
C VAL A 16 18.11 -22.86 7.30
N VAL A 17 17.17 -22.34 6.50
CA VAL A 17 17.07 -22.62 5.06
C VAL A 17 16.91 -21.32 4.27
N LYS A 18 17.60 -21.27 3.12
CA LYS A 18 17.48 -20.20 2.12
C LYS A 18 16.31 -20.52 1.18
N GLY A 19 15.34 -19.62 1.11
CA GLY A 19 14.24 -19.66 0.16
C GLY A 19 14.48 -18.66 -0.97
N ILE A 20 14.14 -19.06 -2.19
CA ILE A 20 14.13 -18.20 -3.38
C ILE A 20 12.72 -18.25 -3.94
N ARG A 21 12.14 -17.10 -4.23
CA ARG A 21 10.85 -16.97 -4.90
C ARG A 21 10.98 -16.04 -6.08
N GLU A 22 10.32 -16.38 -7.16
CA GLU A 22 10.14 -15.47 -8.28
C GLU A 22 9.26 -14.30 -7.85
N HIS A 23 9.59 -13.12 -8.34
CA HIS A 23 8.84 -11.90 -8.09
C HIS A 23 8.64 -11.13 -9.39
N TYR A 24 7.38 -11.10 -9.84
CA TYR A 24 6.99 -10.52 -11.10
C TYR A 24 6.66 -9.04 -10.94
N LEU A 25 7.32 -8.22 -11.75
CA LEU A 25 7.05 -6.79 -11.90
C LEU A 25 6.22 -6.57 -13.15
N ARG A 26 5.15 -5.82 -12.97
CA ARG A 26 4.06 -5.58 -13.90
C ARG A 26 3.98 -4.09 -14.23
N ASP A 27 3.55 -3.83 -15.45
CA ASP A 27 3.37 -2.47 -16.01
C ASP A 27 1.86 -2.18 -16.21
N ASP A 28 0.99 -3.14 -15.90
CA ASP A 28 -0.47 -3.08 -16.06
C ASP A 28 -1.22 -2.96 -14.72
N ILE A 29 -0.54 -2.47 -13.68
CA ILE A 29 -1.16 -2.17 -12.39
C ILE A 29 -1.66 -0.73 -12.45
N LEU A 30 -2.97 -0.56 -12.36
CA LEU A 30 -3.64 0.73 -12.51
C LEU A 30 -3.47 1.59 -11.24
N CYS A 31 -3.56 2.92 -11.39
CA CYS A 31 -3.50 3.84 -10.27
C CYS A 31 -4.84 4.00 -9.52
N GLY A 32 -5.96 3.63 -10.16
CA GLY A 32 -7.31 3.69 -9.58
C GLY A 32 -7.94 5.08 -9.54
N SER A 33 -7.30 6.11 -10.10
CA SER A 33 -7.76 7.51 -10.12
C SER A 33 -8.55 7.89 -11.36
N ALA A 34 -9.75 8.45 -11.20
CA ALA A 34 -10.58 8.91 -12.31
C ALA A 34 -9.94 10.05 -13.13
N LEU A 35 -8.94 10.75 -12.58
CA LEU A 35 -8.20 11.81 -13.26
C LEU A 35 -7.17 11.27 -14.26
N CYS A 36 -6.70 10.03 -14.08
CA CYS A 36 -5.60 9.50 -14.88
C CYS A 36 -6.08 9.07 -16.28
N SER A 37 -5.51 9.71 -17.31
CA SER A 37 -5.76 9.42 -18.73
C SER A 37 -4.87 8.33 -19.33
N GLU A 38 -3.79 7.95 -18.63
CA GLU A 38 -2.82 6.95 -19.10
C GLU A 38 -3.25 5.53 -18.75
N CYS A 39 -3.78 5.34 -17.54
CA CYS A 39 -4.28 4.05 -17.09
C CYS A 39 -5.60 3.71 -17.82
N SER A 40 -5.67 2.53 -18.44
CA SER A 40 -6.89 2.02 -19.10
C SER A 40 -7.94 1.52 -18.10
N GLN A 41 -8.38 2.39 -17.18
CA GLN A 41 -9.31 2.07 -16.12
C GLN A 41 -10.76 2.35 -16.53
N LYS A 42 -11.65 1.37 -16.34
CA LYS A 42 -13.10 1.53 -16.62
C LYS A 42 -13.87 2.00 -15.39
N ASN A 43 -13.50 1.50 -14.22
CA ASN A 43 -14.15 1.81 -12.94
C ASN A 43 -13.07 2.32 -11.97
N ALA A 44 -12.76 3.61 -12.06
CA ALA A 44 -11.87 4.26 -11.11
C ALA A 44 -12.52 4.27 -9.71
N CYS A 45 -11.73 3.99 -8.68
CA CYS A 45 -12.19 4.00 -7.30
C CYS A 45 -12.04 5.38 -6.67
N LEU A 46 -10.96 6.09 -7.00
CA LEU A 46 -10.66 7.43 -6.50
C LEU A 46 -11.27 8.49 -7.41
N GLU A 47 -11.86 9.51 -6.82
CA GLU A 47 -12.51 10.64 -7.49
C GLU A 47 -11.47 11.54 -8.15
N ALA A 48 -11.83 12.19 -9.27
CA ALA A 48 -10.89 13.08 -9.98
C ALA A 48 -10.60 14.37 -9.21
N GLU A 49 -11.60 14.89 -8.50
CA GLU A 49 -11.51 16.10 -7.68
C GLU A 49 -12.04 15.80 -6.28
N PRO A 50 -11.23 15.17 -5.41
CA PRO A 50 -11.63 14.88 -4.03
C PRO A 50 -11.86 16.17 -3.25
N LEU A 51 -12.97 16.23 -2.49
CA LEU A 51 -13.28 17.36 -1.63
C LEU A 51 -12.33 17.40 -0.42
N SER A 52 -11.53 18.47 -0.32
CA SER A 52 -10.76 18.74 0.90
C SER A 52 -11.60 19.51 1.91
N ILE A 53 -11.68 18.99 3.13
CA ILE A 53 -12.32 19.66 4.27
C ILE A 53 -11.28 20.46 5.08
N SER A 54 -9.99 20.37 4.72
CA SER A 54 -8.90 21.00 5.46
C SER A 54 -8.69 22.45 5.04
N ASP A 55 -8.66 23.37 6.00
CA ASP A 55 -8.25 24.75 5.78
C ASP A 55 -6.74 24.90 5.47
N LEU A 56 -5.93 23.89 5.82
CA LEU A 56 -4.48 23.90 5.61
C LEU A 56 -4.07 23.45 4.20
N CYS A 57 -4.87 22.57 3.60
CA CYS A 57 -4.65 22.04 2.27
C CYS A 57 -5.99 22.09 1.53
N SER A 58 -6.30 23.24 0.95
CA SER A 58 -7.57 23.47 0.23
C SER A 58 -7.64 22.74 -1.11
N ASP A 59 -6.48 22.41 -1.68
CA ASP A 59 -6.42 21.76 -2.98
C ASP A 59 -6.93 20.31 -2.90
N PRO A 60 -7.63 19.83 -3.94
CA PRO A 60 -8.01 18.42 -4.04
C PRO A 60 -6.79 17.52 -3.95
N HIS A 61 -6.78 16.59 -3.00
CA HIS A 61 -5.64 15.70 -2.76
C HIS A 61 -6.08 14.28 -2.38
N TYR A 62 -5.19 13.32 -2.62
CA TYR A 62 -5.29 11.96 -2.10
C TYR A 62 -4.45 11.79 -0.85
N ILE A 63 -4.81 10.80 -0.04
CA ILE A 63 -4.11 10.49 1.22
C ILE A 63 -3.42 9.13 1.10
N ILE A 64 -2.13 9.07 1.43
CA ILE A 64 -1.36 7.82 1.50
C ILE A 64 -0.82 7.65 2.92
N PRO A 65 -1.49 6.89 3.79
CA PRO A 65 -1.06 6.72 5.17
C PRO A 65 0.10 5.72 5.29
N ASP A 66 0.97 5.97 6.27
CA ASP A 66 2.01 5.04 6.70
C ASP A 66 1.44 3.91 7.60
N THR A 67 2.18 2.82 7.75
CA THR A 67 1.84 1.68 8.59
C THR A 67 1.47 2.09 10.02
N ASN A 68 2.26 2.96 10.65
CA ASN A 68 2.00 3.33 12.05
C ASN A 68 0.70 4.14 12.19
N VAL A 69 0.38 4.98 11.20
CA VAL A 69 -0.89 5.74 11.17
C VAL A 69 -2.06 4.76 11.08
N VAL A 70 -2.02 3.82 10.14
CA VAL A 70 -3.10 2.84 10.02
C VAL A 70 -3.20 1.94 11.25
N MET A 71 -2.08 1.55 11.85
CA MET A 71 -2.08 0.69 13.04
C MET A 71 -2.64 1.38 14.29
N HIS A 72 -2.34 2.66 14.49
CA HIS A 72 -2.71 3.38 15.72
C HIS A 72 -3.97 4.24 15.57
N GLN A 73 -4.34 4.64 14.35
CA GLN A 73 -5.44 5.57 14.07
C GLN A 73 -6.50 4.93 13.16
N ILE A 74 -6.65 3.59 13.21
CA ILE A 74 -7.66 2.89 12.39
C ILE A 74 -9.08 3.38 12.68
N ASP A 75 -9.39 3.72 13.93
CA ASP A 75 -10.69 4.25 14.32
C ASP A 75 -10.99 5.56 13.59
N VAL A 76 -10.01 6.47 13.57
CA VAL A 76 -10.10 7.75 12.84
C VAL A 76 -10.22 7.51 11.33
N LEU A 77 -9.42 6.62 10.74
CA LEU A 77 -9.51 6.29 9.31
C LEU A 77 -10.83 5.61 8.92
N THR A 78 -11.55 5.01 9.88
CA THR A 78 -12.86 4.39 9.68
C THR A 78 -14.00 5.41 9.74
N GLU A 79 -13.75 6.67 10.12
CA GLU A 79 -14.76 7.74 10.08
C GLU A 79 -15.13 8.13 8.64
N THR A 80 -16.38 8.48 8.39
CA THR A 80 -16.92 8.75 7.03
C THR A 80 -16.33 9.97 6.35
N VAL A 81 -15.64 10.82 7.11
CA VAL A 81 -14.96 12.03 6.64
C VAL A 81 -13.78 11.70 5.73
N PHE A 82 -13.09 10.57 5.98
CA PHE A 82 -11.97 10.16 5.14
C PHE A 82 -12.46 9.42 3.90
N LYS A 83 -12.15 10.02 2.74
CA LYS A 83 -12.37 9.46 1.40
C LYS A 83 -11.12 9.64 0.54
N ASN A 84 -11.04 8.90 -0.56
CA ASN A 84 -9.95 8.97 -1.53
C ASN A 84 -8.57 8.67 -0.92
N VAL A 85 -8.52 7.57 -0.17
CA VAL A 85 -7.32 7.11 0.54
C VAL A 85 -6.69 5.94 -0.21
N ILE A 86 -5.40 6.03 -0.50
CA ILE A 86 -4.61 4.99 -1.15
C ILE A 86 -3.86 4.21 -0.09
N ILE A 87 -4.20 2.93 0.08
CA ILE A 87 -3.50 2.02 0.98
C ILE A 87 -2.52 1.18 0.17
N LEU A 88 -1.23 1.29 0.50
CA LEU A 88 -0.18 0.52 -0.18
C LEU A 88 -0.16 -0.95 0.27
N GLN A 89 0.20 -1.85 -0.65
CA GLN A 89 0.38 -3.27 -0.34
C GLN A 89 1.41 -3.50 0.77
N THR A 90 2.54 -2.77 0.76
CA THR A 90 3.56 -2.87 1.82
C THR A 90 2.96 -2.61 3.21
N VAL A 91 2.08 -1.60 3.31
CA VAL A 91 1.39 -1.23 4.56
C VAL A 91 0.42 -2.32 4.99
N LEU A 92 -0.39 -2.85 4.06
CA LEU A 92 -1.33 -3.95 4.35
C LEU A 92 -0.61 -5.22 4.83
N GLU A 93 0.51 -5.58 4.19
CA GLU A 93 1.31 -6.75 4.58
C GLU A 93 1.90 -6.59 5.97
N GLU A 94 2.42 -5.40 6.30
CA GLU A 94 2.99 -5.15 7.63
C GLU A 94 1.92 -5.20 8.73
N ILE A 95 0.76 -4.56 8.52
CA ILE A 95 -0.35 -4.60 9.47
C ILE A 95 -0.85 -6.03 9.66
N ARG A 96 -0.94 -6.82 8.58
CA ARG A 96 -1.35 -8.24 8.68
C ARG A 96 -0.42 -9.04 9.59
N HIS A 97 0.87 -8.72 9.61
CA HIS A 97 1.85 -9.39 10.46
C HIS A 97 1.87 -8.86 11.90
N ARG A 98 1.58 -7.57 12.12
CA ARG A 98 1.68 -6.92 13.43
C ARG A 98 0.36 -6.87 14.21
N HIS A 99 -0.77 -6.70 13.51
CA HIS A 99 -2.06 -6.43 14.13
C HIS A 99 -3.26 -6.88 13.24
N SER A 100 -3.59 -8.17 13.30
CA SER A 100 -4.65 -8.79 12.49
C SER A 100 -6.03 -8.12 12.56
N PRO A 101 -6.53 -7.64 13.72
CA PRO A 101 -7.84 -6.98 13.76
C PRO A 101 -7.90 -5.69 12.92
N ALA A 102 -6.84 -4.88 12.97
CA ALA A 102 -6.74 -3.66 12.17
C ALA A 102 -6.67 -3.97 10.67
N TYR A 103 -5.98 -5.06 10.29
CA TYR A 103 -5.97 -5.55 8.91
C TYR A 103 -7.38 -5.92 8.41
N ASN A 104 -8.20 -6.57 9.26
CA ASN A 104 -9.57 -6.92 8.88
C ASN A 104 -10.45 -5.66 8.73
N ARG A 105 -10.33 -4.71 9.67
CA ARG A 105 -11.08 -3.44 9.61
C ARG A 105 -10.73 -2.61 8.38
N ILE A 106 -9.45 -2.46 8.04
CA ILE A 106 -9.06 -1.71 6.83
C ILE A 106 -9.54 -2.44 5.56
N ARG A 107 -9.56 -3.78 5.56
CA ARG A 107 -10.12 -4.57 4.45
C ARG A 107 -11.61 -4.33 4.28
N GLU A 108 -12.37 -4.24 5.38
CA GLU A 108 -13.79 -3.88 5.35
C GLU A 108 -14.00 -2.48 4.78
N VAL A 109 -13.19 -1.50 5.20
CA VAL A 109 -13.24 -0.13 4.66
C VAL A 109 -12.93 -0.11 3.16
N ILE A 110 -11.89 -0.83 2.71
CA ILE A 110 -11.53 -0.96 1.28
C ILE A 110 -12.67 -1.61 0.48
N SER A 111 -13.42 -2.55 1.06
CA SER A 111 -14.53 -3.21 0.37
C SER A 111 -15.76 -2.32 0.21
N ASN A 112 -15.86 -1.23 0.97
CA ASN A 112 -16.95 -0.29 0.86
C ASN A 112 -16.67 0.75 -0.24
N ALA A 113 -17.42 0.66 -1.34
CA ALA A 113 -17.24 1.53 -2.51
C ALA A 113 -17.44 3.01 -2.21
N ASP A 114 -18.35 3.37 -1.29
CA ASP A 114 -18.67 4.76 -0.93
C ASP A 114 -17.52 5.47 -0.19
N ARG A 115 -16.54 4.68 0.29
CA ARG A 115 -15.37 5.18 1.02
C ARG A 115 -14.24 5.60 0.08
N HIS A 116 -14.22 5.11 -1.16
CA HIS A 116 -13.14 5.40 -2.12
C HIS A 116 -11.74 5.06 -1.56
N PHE A 117 -11.62 3.91 -0.90
CA PHE A 117 -10.33 3.38 -0.44
C PHE A 117 -9.74 2.46 -1.50
N TYR A 118 -8.56 2.80 -2.00
CA TYR A 118 -7.91 2.06 -3.08
C TYR A 118 -6.68 1.31 -2.57
N ALA A 119 -6.62 0.00 -2.79
CA ALA A 119 -5.45 -0.81 -2.44
C ALA A 119 -4.47 -0.86 -3.62
N PHE A 120 -3.36 -0.13 -3.52
CA PHE A 120 -2.35 -0.08 -4.59
C PHE A 120 -1.26 -1.15 -4.40
N THR A 121 -0.99 -1.90 -5.46
CA THR A 121 -0.10 -3.08 -5.44
C THR A 121 1.35 -2.66 -5.75
N ASN A 122 1.94 -1.85 -4.88
CA ASN A 122 3.25 -1.22 -5.11
C ASN A 122 4.42 -2.21 -5.16
N GLU A 123 4.34 -3.39 -4.53
CA GLU A 123 5.42 -4.38 -4.62
C GLU A 123 5.53 -5.00 -6.01
N HIS A 124 4.44 -5.03 -6.78
CA HIS A 124 4.42 -5.64 -8.11
C HIS A 124 4.47 -4.62 -9.24
N HIS A 125 4.35 -3.32 -8.96
CA HIS A 125 4.42 -2.29 -9.99
C HIS A 125 5.88 -1.95 -10.29
N ARG A 126 6.27 -1.99 -11.56
CA ARG A 126 7.66 -1.82 -11.99
C ARG A 126 8.32 -0.55 -11.46
N ASP A 127 7.62 0.58 -11.49
CA ASP A 127 8.18 1.87 -11.10
C ASP A 127 8.21 2.14 -9.59
N THR A 128 7.41 1.42 -8.80
CA THR A 128 7.33 1.61 -7.34
C THR A 128 7.96 0.48 -6.55
N TYR A 129 8.33 -0.62 -7.20
CA TYR A 129 9.06 -1.70 -6.57
C TYR A 129 10.46 -1.26 -6.12
N THR A 130 10.82 -1.67 -4.91
CA THR A 130 12.19 -1.50 -4.41
C THR A 130 12.76 -2.78 -3.82
N GLU A 131 14.00 -3.08 -4.23
CA GLU A 131 14.83 -4.09 -3.60
C GLU A 131 15.42 -3.60 -2.27
N ARG A 132 15.78 -4.55 -1.41
CA ARG A 132 16.45 -4.29 -0.13
C ARG A 132 17.93 -4.08 -0.36
N LYS A 133 18.46 -2.94 0.12
CA LYS A 133 19.87 -2.61 0.02
C LYS A 133 20.69 -3.43 1.03
N PRO A 134 21.97 -3.73 0.75
CA PRO A 134 22.86 -4.36 1.72
C PRO A 134 22.90 -3.57 3.02
N GLY A 135 22.71 -4.24 4.16
CA GLY A 135 22.71 -3.62 5.49
C GLY A 135 21.42 -2.88 5.88
N GLU A 136 20.47 -2.70 4.98
CA GLU A 136 19.18 -2.04 5.27
C GLU A 136 18.27 -2.93 6.13
N THR A 137 17.56 -2.39 7.11
CA THR A 137 16.58 -3.18 7.88
C THR A 137 15.29 -3.39 7.07
N PRO A 138 14.43 -4.38 7.40
CA PRO A 138 13.13 -4.52 6.76
C PRO A 138 12.24 -3.27 6.90
N ASN A 139 12.31 -2.58 8.05
CA ASN A 139 11.54 -1.36 8.31
C ASN A 139 12.00 -0.22 7.39
N ASP A 140 13.31 0.04 7.33
CA ASP A 140 13.87 1.10 6.47
C ASP A 140 13.50 0.89 5.00
N ARG A 141 13.49 -0.38 4.56
CA ARG A 141 13.07 -0.75 3.20
C ARG A 141 11.59 -0.45 2.97
N ASN A 142 10.73 -0.75 3.93
CA ASN A 142 9.30 -0.48 3.83
C ASN A 142 9.03 1.02 3.79
N ASP A 143 9.64 1.80 4.69
CA ASP A 143 9.51 3.26 4.71
C ASP A 143 9.98 3.88 3.40
N ARG A 144 11.03 3.33 2.80
CA ARG A 144 11.53 3.76 1.49
C ARG A 144 10.61 3.35 0.35
N SER A 145 10.01 2.16 0.40
CA SER A 145 9.00 1.70 -0.55
C SER A 145 7.79 2.63 -0.54
N ILE A 146 7.29 2.99 0.65
CA ILE A 146 6.16 3.91 0.83
C ILE A 146 6.48 5.29 0.26
N ARG A 147 7.66 5.83 0.59
CA ARG A 147 8.13 7.12 0.04
C ARG A 147 8.33 7.10 -1.46
N LEU A 148 8.75 5.97 -2.04
CA LEU A 148 8.90 5.84 -3.49
C LEU A 148 7.54 5.81 -4.18
N ALA A 149 6.56 5.10 -3.62
CA ALA A 149 5.21 5.03 -4.17
C ALA A 149 4.42 6.35 -4.04
N ALA A 150 4.82 7.24 -3.11
CA ALA A 150 4.20 8.54 -2.90
C ALA A 150 4.86 9.71 -3.67
N ARG A 151 5.95 9.45 -4.41
CA ARG A 151 6.61 10.44 -5.27
C ARG A 151 5.94 10.48 -6.64
#